data_AF-A0A2H0KSA3-F1
#
_entry.id   AF-A0A2H0KSA3-F1
#
_cell.length_a   1.000
_cell.length_b   1.000
_cell.length_c   1.000
_cell.angle_alpha   90.00
_cell.angle_beta   90.00
_cell.angle_gamma   90.00
#
_symmetry.space_group_name_H-M   'P 1'
#
loop_
_entity.id
_entity.type
_entity.pdbx_description
1 polymer ?
#
loop_
_entity_poly.entity_id
_entity_poly.type
_entity_poly.pdbx_seq_one_letter_code
_entity_poly.pdbx_strand_id
1 'polypeptide(L)'
;HVNLEPHKKTILVIISGDGDFVAPLRLLRSRTERKEARLEVWVVSWKKQLARVLEEISDKVIYLDTLLKFIDPIGYELSKKKKRNK
;
A
#
# COMPACT_ATOMS: atom_id res chain seq x y z
N HIS A 1 -21.67 -24.23 -21.36
CA HIS A 1 -20.51 -23.34 -21.20
C HIS A 1 -20.94 -22.15 -20.36
N VAL A 2 -20.54 -22.11 -19.08
CA VAL A 2 -20.82 -20.95 -18.22
C VAL A 2 -19.70 -19.94 -18.50
N ASN A 3 -20.08 -18.78 -19.04
CA ASN A 3 -19.18 -17.67 -19.32
C ASN A 3 -19.03 -16.88 -18.01
N LEU A 4 -17.97 -17.14 -17.24
CA LEU A 4 -17.63 -16.35 -16.06
C LEU A 4 -17.08 -15.01 -16.55
N GLU A 5 -17.84 -13.93 -16.40
CA GLU A 5 -17.33 -12.58 -16.64
C GLU A 5 -16.03 -12.34 -15.84
N PRO A 6 -15.08 -11.56 -16.37
CA PRO A 6 -13.81 -11.33 -15.69
C PRO A 6 -14.09 -10.67 -14.33
N HIS A 7 -13.83 -11.40 -13.25
CA HIS A 7 -13.93 -10.92 -11.87
C HIS A 7 -13.35 -9.50 -11.76
N LYS A 8 -14.20 -8.51 -11.48
CA LYS A 8 -13.80 -7.09 -11.41
C LYS A 8 -12.76 -6.91 -10.30
N LYS A 9 -11.51 -6.70 -10.71
CA LYS A 9 -10.39 -6.45 -9.79
C LYS A 9 -10.52 -5.04 -9.22
N THR A 10 -10.53 -4.92 -7.90
CA THR A 10 -10.56 -3.63 -7.19
C THR A 10 -9.23 -3.44 -6.48
N ILE A 11 -8.60 -2.27 -6.67
CA ILE A 11 -7.35 -1.93 -6.01
C ILE A 11 -7.66 -0.88 -4.93
N LEU A 12 -7.34 -1.20 -3.68
CA LEU A 12 -7.38 -0.27 -2.57
C LEU A 12 -5.97 0.23 -2.29
N VAL A 13 -5.76 1.55 -2.44
CA VAL A 13 -4.50 2.20 -2.08
C VAL A 13 -4.68 2.93 -0.76
N ILE A 14 -3.88 2.57 0.23
CA ILE A 14 -3.84 3.22 1.55
C ILE A 14 -2.54 3.98 1.66
N ILE A 15 -2.62 5.28 1.92
CA ILE A 15 -1.46 6.11 2.24
C ILE A 15 -1.42 6.29 3.76
N SER A 16 -0.67 5.44 4.44
CA SER A 16 -0.60 5.43 5.90
C SER A 16 0.66 4.71 6.39
N GLY A 17 1.19 5.19 7.52
CA GLY A 17 2.16 4.45 8.34
C GLY A 17 1.53 3.80 9.58
N ASP A 18 0.20 3.83 9.71
CA ASP A 18 -0.51 3.37 10.90
C ASP A 18 -0.89 1.88 10.80
N GLY A 19 -0.63 1.13 11.87
CA GLY A 19 -0.96 -0.29 11.99
C GLY A 19 -2.44 -0.54 12.24
N ASP A 20 -3.20 0.47 12.68
CA ASP A 20 -4.63 0.33 13.00
C ASP A 20 -5.50 -0.04 11.79
N PHE A 21 -4.95 0.10 10.57
CA PHE A 21 -5.59 -0.35 9.33
C PHE A 21 -5.66 -1.88 9.19
N VAL A 22 -4.94 -2.66 10.02
CA VAL A 22 -4.98 -4.13 9.96
C VAL A 22 -6.39 -4.68 10.15
N ALA A 23 -7.12 -4.20 11.15
CA ALA A 23 -8.47 -4.67 11.45
C ALA A 23 -9.48 -4.40 10.31
N PRO A 24 -9.63 -3.16 9.80
CA PRO A 24 -10.53 -2.89 8.69
C PRO A 24 -10.10 -3.60 7.39
N LEU A 25 -8.80 -3.78 7.13
CA LEU A 25 -8.31 -4.52 5.95
C LEU A 25 -8.69 -6.01 6.00
N ARG A 26 -8.54 -6.66 7.16
CA ARG A 26 -8.98 -8.06 7.35
C ARG A 26 -10.48 -8.19 7.13
N LEU A 27 -11.27 -7.28 7.70
CA LEU A 27 -12.72 -7.28 7.52
C LEU A 27 -13.09 -7.10 6.04
N LEU A 28 -12.47 -6.14 5.36
CA LEU A 28 -12.71 -5.87 3.95
C LEU A 28 -12.38 -7.10 3.09
N ARG A 29 -11.18 -7.68 3.25
CA ARG A 29 -10.73 -8.86 2.48
C ARG A 29 -11.73 -10.01 2.59
N SER A 30 -12.14 -10.34 3.82
CA SER A 30 -13.13 -11.38 4.09
C SER A 30 -14.51 -11.14 3.44
N ARG A 31 -14.93 -9.87 3.30
CA ARG A 31 -16.18 -9.51 2.63
C ARG A 31 -16.08 -9.60 1.11
N THR A 32 -14.91 -9.29 0.54
CA THR A 32 -14.67 -9.39 -0.91
C THR A 32 -14.55 -10.83 -1.38
N GLU A 33 -13.86 -11.69 -0.62
CA GLU A 33 -13.74 -13.12 -0.94
C GLU A 33 -15.10 -13.82 -0.98
N ARG A 34 -16.01 -13.48 -0.07
CA ARG A 34 -17.41 -13.96 -0.07
C ARG A 34 -18.23 -13.55 -1.30
N LYS A 35 -17.77 -12.54 -2.04
CA LYS A 35 -18.46 -11.99 -3.22
C LYS A 35 -17.77 -12.34 -4.53
N GLU A 36 -16.82 -13.30 -4.51
CA GLU A 36 -16.00 -13.68 -5.68
C GLU A 36 -15.28 -12.48 -6.33
N ALA A 37 -15.04 -11.43 -5.54
CA ALA A 37 -14.40 -10.20 -5.99
C ALA A 37 -12.93 -10.20 -5.53
N ARG A 38 -12.03 -9.85 -6.44
CA ARG A 38 -10.58 -9.76 -6.15
C ARG A 38 -10.24 -8.36 -5.65
N LEU A 39 -9.84 -8.27 -4.39
CA LEU A 39 -9.27 -7.07 -3.77
C LEU A 39 -7.74 -7.17 -3.79
N GLU A 40 -7.08 -6.12 -4.30
CA GLU A 40 -5.64 -5.92 -4.17
C GLU A 40 -5.39 -4.73 -3.24
N VAL A 41 -4.57 -4.90 -2.21
CA VAL A 41 -4.27 -3.89 -1.18
C VAL A 41 -2.85 -3.36 -1.38
N TRP A 42 -2.73 -2.07 -1.65
CA TRP A 42 -1.44 -1.37 -1.76
C TRP A 42 -1.28 -0.42 -0.60
N VAL A 43 -0.23 -0.59 0.20
CA VAL A 43 0.11 0.32 1.29
C VAL A 43 1.27 1.21 0.91
N VAL A 44 1.07 2.52 0.96
CA VAL A 44 2.08 3.54 0.79
C VAL A 44 2.43 4.11 2.17
N SER A 45 3.66 3.92 2.63
CA SER A 45 4.07 4.28 3.99
C SER A 45 5.30 5.18 4.02
N TRP A 46 5.29 6.18 4.90
CA TRP A 46 6.46 7.00 5.24
C TRP A 46 7.33 6.38 6.34
N LYS A 47 6.84 5.33 7.04
CA LYS A 47 7.63 4.62 8.05
C LYS A 47 8.56 3.63 7.37
N LYS A 48 9.81 3.58 7.82
CA LYS A 48 10.83 2.61 7.35
C LYS A 48 10.50 1.17 7.73
N GLN A 49 9.67 0.98 8.74
CA GLN A 49 9.18 -0.31 9.20
C GLN A 49 7.67 -0.16 9.41
N LEU A 50 6.89 -0.94 8.66
CA LEU A 50 5.48 -1.10 8.93
C LEU A 50 5.28 -2.14 10.03
N ALA A 51 4.11 -2.13 10.65
CA ALA A 51 3.73 -3.26 11.49
C ALA A 51 3.78 -4.52 10.60
N ARG A 52 4.52 -5.55 11.02
CA ARG A 52 4.70 -6.80 10.26
C ARG A 52 3.38 -7.37 9.73
N VAL A 53 2.33 -7.31 10.56
CA VAL A 53 0.99 -7.78 10.19
C VAL A 53 0.38 -6.97 9.04
N LEU A 54 0.67 -5.68 8.95
CA LEU A 54 0.21 -4.83 7.85
C LEU A 54 0.95 -5.15 6.54
N GLU A 55 2.24 -5.51 6.61
CA GLU A 55 2.99 -6.00 5.44
C GLU A 55 2.43 -7.34 4.95
N GLU A 56 2.15 -8.27 5.87
CA GLU A 56 1.62 -9.60 5.54
C GLU A 56 0.24 -9.56 4.86
N ILE A 57 -0.61 -8.60 5.20
CA ILE A 57 -1.94 -8.47 4.58
C ILE A 57 -1.93 -7.63 3.30
N SER A 58 -0.84 -6.92 3.01
CA SER A 58 -0.72 -6.05 1.83
C SER A 58 -0.21 -6.84 0.63
N ASP A 59 -0.82 -6.67 -0.54
CA ASP A 59 -0.32 -7.28 -1.77
C ASP A 59 0.88 -6.50 -2.33
N LYS A 60 0.94 -5.19 -2.05
CA LYS A 60 2.11 -4.34 -2.33
C LYS A 60 2.38 -3.37 -1.20
N VAL A 61 3.66 -3.18 -0.88
CA VAL A 61 4.14 -2.14 0.04
C VAL A 61 5.06 -1.20 -0.72
N ILE A 62 4.76 0.09 -0.66
CA ILE A 62 5.51 1.15 -1.34
C ILE A 62 5.98 2.15 -0.28
N TYR A 63 7.29 2.28 -0.13
CA TYR A 63 7.85 3.29 0.76
C TYR A 63 7.83 4.66 0.10
N LEU A 64 7.39 5.68 0.83
CA LEU A 64 7.27 7.04 0.32
C LEU A 64 8.63 7.60 -0.16
N ASP A 65 9.72 7.26 0.53
CA ASP A 65 11.09 7.59 0.09
C ASP A 65 11.39 7.04 -1.31
N THR A 66 10.84 5.89 -1.67
CA THR A 66 10.98 5.31 -3.01
C THR A 66 10.13 6.08 -4.02
N LEU A 67 8.86 6.37 -3.71
CA LEU A 67 7.98 7.16 -4.58
C LEU A 67 8.53 8.55 -4.88
N LEU A 68 9.05 9.24 -3.87
CA LEU A 68 9.59 10.59 -4.03
C LEU A 68 10.79 10.63 -4.98
N LYS A 69 11.65 9.60 -5.00
CA LYS A 69 12.73 9.50 -5.99
C LYS A 69 12.23 9.46 -7.43
N PHE A 70 11.05 8.91 -7.67
CA PHE A 70 10.48 8.79 -9.01
C PHE A 70 9.70 10.04 -9.42
N ILE A 71 8.96 10.65 -8.49
CA ILE A 71 8.04 11.76 -8.80
C ILE A 71 8.77 13.11 -8.74
N ASP A 72 9.72 13.27 -7.82
CA ASP A 72 10.52 14.49 -7.65
C ASP A 72 11.98 14.15 -7.29
N PRO A 73 12.77 13.64 -8.25
CA PRO A 73 14.15 13.24 -8.01
C PRO A 73 15.02 14.41 -7.53
N ILE A 74 14.78 15.62 -8.06
CA ILE A 74 15.56 16.82 -7.74
C ILE A 74 15.27 17.28 -6.30
N GLY A 75 14.00 17.42 -5.93
CA GLY A 75 13.62 17.81 -4.56
C GLY A 75 14.00 16.74 -3.54
N TYR A 76 13.93 15.45 -3.90
CA TYR A 76 14.39 14.36 -3.05
C TYR A 76 15.90 14.48 -2.72
N GLU A 77 16.76 14.68 -3.71
CA GLU A 77 18.21 14.85 -3.51
C GLU A 77 18.54 16.08 -2.67
N LEU A 78 17.85 17.20 -2.92
CA LEU A 78 18.01 18.43 -2.11
C LEU A 78 17.61 18.21 -0.64
N SER A 79 16.54 17.45 -0.38
CA SER A 79 16.08 17.14 0.98
C SER A 79 17.10 16.29 1.77
N LYS A 80 17.80 15.36 1.10
CA LYS A 80 18.84 14.52 1.71
C LYS A 80 20.09 15.33 2.04
N LYS A 81 20.52 16.23 1.15
CA LYS A 81 21.63 17.15 1.43
C LYS A 81 21.36 18.03 2.66
N LYS A 82 20.13 18.54 2.80
CA LYS A 82 19.74 19.38 3.95
C LYS A 82 19.75 18.63 5.29
N LYS A 83 19.46 17.32 5.30
CA LYS A 83 19.54 16.47 6.50
C LYS A 83 20.97 16.10 6.90
N ARG A 84 21.95 16.18 5.99
CA ARG A 84 23.35 15.81 6.25
C ARG A 84 24.18 16.94 6.88
N ASN A 85 23.70 18.17 6.79
CA ASN A 85 24.34 19.38 7.34
C ASN A 85 23.71 19.85 8.67
N LYS A 86 22.96 18.97 9.33
CA LYS A 86 22.38 19.17 10.67
C LYS A 86 22.94 18.09 11.59
#